data_AF-A0A2C9WDU6-F1
#
_entry.id   AF-A0A2C9WDU6-F1
#
_cell.length_a   1.000
_cell.length_b   1.000
_cell.length_c   1.000
_cell.angle_alpha   90.00
_cell.angle_beta   90.00
_cell.angle_gamma   90.00
#
_symmetry.space_group_name_H-M   'P 1'
#
loop_
_entity.id
_entity.type
_entity.pdbx_description
1 polymer ?
#
loop_
_entity_poly.entity_id
_entity_poly.type
_entity_poly.pdbx_seq_one_letter_code
_entity_poly.pdbx_strand_id
1 'polypeptide(L)'
;MHSSSSLSSCLSLKSHSLTSLITSTNDNSRSKKIKPHVLQVSAFSYQKFIHFALSEAKSRTVLVASPLQEKFNSMTAMDGRTELKMLSFQASKIRLLRSLSIENEAMQVLDFAAFARPEFDVPIFCANFFTAASMNIIVLDLNPLHNLIDKSDYKEKYYKSLFPVGLKYAELFPWGGKLTSESLQFFSPVVIWTKFTTSQYRHDDLYSAFVDYYKAWLELVDLAVEEKDASQIICNREAQHKYLTWRAEKDPGHGVLKRLIGESLAKDVIRNFLFSGIDELGSKGFLDYFPEYRCNDGNINEKRSIIGKSFECRPWDAKGEFIGNNMKI
;
A
#
# COMPACT_ATOMS: atom_id res chain seq x y z
N MET A 1 -23.17 55.16 -11.28
CA MET A 1 -22.26 55.33 -12.43
C MET A 1 -21.07 54.39 -12.23
N HIS A 2 -21.01 53.37 -13.09
CA HIS A 2 -19.92 52.46 -13.48
C HIS A 2 -19.00 51.87 -12.39
N SER A 3 -19.05 50.57 -12.06
CA SER A 3 -18.85 49.33 -12.86
C SER A 3 -17.39 48.94 -13.09
N SER A 4 -16.97 47.92 -12.34
CA SER A 4 -16.25 46.70 -12.76
C SER A 4 -15.48 46.67 -14.09
N SER A 5 -14.21 46.23 -14.04
CA SER A 5 -13.70 45.01 -14.70
C SER A 5 -12.17 44.95 -14.64
N SER A 6 -11.62 43.90 -14.05
CA SER A 6 -10.23 43.48 -14.23
C SER A 6 -10.22 42.22 -15.10
N LEU A 7 -9.70 42.37 -16.32
CA LEU A 7 -9.61 41.30 -17.31
C LEU A 7 -8.57 40.26 -16.88
N SER A 8 -9.03 39.00 -16.90
CA SER A 8 -8.24 37.78 -16.97
C SER A 8 -7.69 37.60 -18.39
N SER A 9 -6.38 37.41 -18.54
CA SER A 9 -5.73 36.89 -19.75
C SER A 9 -5.04 35.57 -19.40
N CYS A 10 -5.61 34.47 -19.90
CA CYS A 10 -5.13 33.69 -21.05
C CYS A 10 -3.97 32.75 -20.72
N LEU A 11 -4.21 31.44 -20.87
CA LEU A 11 -3.45 30.54 -21.75
C LEU A 11 -4.21 29.21 -21.87
N SER A 12 -5.12 29.14 -22.85
CA SER A 12 -5.66 27.88 -23.36
C SER A 12 -4.73 27.40 -24.48
N LEU A 13 -4.08 26.25 -24.28
CA LEU A 13 -3.35 25.59 -25.36
C LEU A 13 -4.34 24.99 -26.35
N LYS A 14 -4.45 25.61 -27.52
CA LYS A 14 -5.08 25.04 -28.71
C LYS A 14 -4.18 23.96 -29.29
N SER A 15 -4.77 22.80 -29.58
CA SER A 15 -4.16 21.71 -30.34
C SER A 15 -3.94 22.13 -31.79
N HIS A 16 -2.69 22.38 -32.17
CA HIS A 16 -2.31 22.53 -33.56
C HIS A 16 -2.04 21.15 -34.17
N SER A 17 -2.91 20.77 -35.12
CA SER A 17 -2.67 19.72 -36.09
C SER A 17 -1.46 20.12 -36.95
N LEU A 18 -0.39 19.33 -36.93
CA LEU A 18 0.70 19.44 -37.89
C LEU A 18 0.57 18.33 -38.93
N THR A 19 0.05 18.70 -40.09
CA THR A 19 0.36 18.09 -41.37
C THR A 19 1.77 18.50 -41.77
N SER A 20 2.70 17.55 -41.87
CA SER A 20 3.95 17.74 -42.60
C SER A 20 4.04 16.75 -43.74
N LEU A 21 4.05 17.31 -44.96
CA LEU A 21 4.50 16.67 -46.19
C LEU A 21 5.89 16.06 -45.99
N ILE A 22 6.07 14.80 -46.40
CA ILE A 22 7.40 14.25 -46.67
C ILE A 22 7.41 13.72 -48.10
N THR A 23 8.22 14.40 -48.90
CA THR A 23 8.65 14.09 -50.25
C THR A 23 9.41 12.76 -50.31
N SER A 24 9.13 12.01 -51.37
CA SER A 24 9.84 10.79 -51.75
C SER A 24 11.29 11.07 -52.10
N THR A 25 12.23 10.43 -51.42
CA THR A 25 13.56 10.13 -51.97
C THR A 25 13.93 8.69 -51.57
N ASN A 26 14.22 7.89 -52.60
CA ASN A 26 14.73 6.54 -52.51
C ASN A 26 16.16 6.60 -51.97
N ASP A 27 16.43 5.91 -50.86
CA ASP A 27 17.79 5.47 -50.57
C ASP A 27 17.80 4.13 -49.83
N ASN A 28 18.36 3.14 -50.51
CA ASN A 28 18.58 1.78 -50.04
C ASN A 28 19.75 1.76 -49.07
N SER A 29 19.47 1.81 -47.76
CA SER A 29 20.43 1.36 -46.75
C SER A 29 19.73 0.48 -45.70
N ARG A 30 20.12 -0.80 -45.67
CA ARG A 30 19.67 -1.78 -44.67
C ARG A 30 20.26 -1.41 -43.30
N SER A 31 19.58 -0.56 -42.56
CA SER A 31 19.82 -0.42 -41.12
C SER A 31 19.11 -1.57 -40.40
N LYS A 32 19.89 -2.44 -39.73
CA LYS A 32 19.36 -3.42 -38.79
C LYS A 32 18.70 -2.62 -37.65
N LYS A 33 17.36 -2.55 -37.66
CA LYS A 33 16.58 -2.04 -36.52
C LYS A 33 16.91 -2.91 -35.31
N ILE A 34 17.73 -2.37 -34.40
CA ILE A 34 17.88 -2.91 -33.05
C ILE A 34 16.50 -2.83 -32.41
N LYS A 35 15.86 -3.97 -32.20
CA LYS A 35 14.64 -4.05 -31.40
C LYS A 35 14.97 -3.47 -30.02
N PRO A 36 14.16 -2.58 -29.44
CA PRO A 36 14.36 -2.18 -28.06
C PRO A 36 14.29 -3.46 -27.22
N HIS A 37 15.36 -3.75 -26.47
CA HIS A 37 15.35 -4.83 -25.50
C HIS A 37 14.24 -4.51 -24.49
N VAL A 38 13.14 -5.26 -24.55
CA VAL A 38 12.11 -5.23 -23.51
C VAL A 38 12.78 -5.81 -22.27
N LEU A 39 13.07 -4.96 -21.28
CA LEU A 39 13.54 -5.39 -19.97
C LEU A 39 12.43 -6.22 -19.34
N GLN A 40 12.58 -7.53 -19.38
CA GLN A 40 11.63 -8.49 -18.86
C GLN A 40 11.69 -8.48 -17.32
N VAL A 41 10.55 -8.37 -16.66
CA VAL A 41 10.43 -8.39 -15.18
C VAL A 41 10.70 -9.79 -14.58
N SER A 42 10.88 -10.81 -15.42
CA SER A 42 10.76 -12.24 -15.07
C SER A 42 11.88 -12.85 -14.21
N ALA A 43 12.85 -12.09 -13.70
CA ALA A 43 13.96 -12.67 -12.93
C ALA A 43 13.60 -13.01 -11.46
N PHE A 44 12.53 -12.40 -10.92
CA PHE A 44 12.06 -12.64 -9.55
C PHE A 44 10.54 -12.84 -9.54
N SER A 45 9.98 -13.41 -8.47
CA SER A 45 8.52 -13.51 -8.29
C SER A 45 8.15 -13.30 -6.83
N TYR A 46 7.11 -12.50 -6.58
CA TYR A 46 6.58 -12.29 -5.23
C TYR A 46 5.89 -13.53 -4.65
N GLN A 47 5.64 -14.59 -5.44
CA GLN A 47 5.12 -15.85 -4.92
C GLN A 47 6.01 -16.44 -3.82
N LYS A 48 7.34 -16.29 -3.90
CA LYS A 48 8.26 -16.77 -2.85
C LYS A 48 8.02 -16.11 -1.48
N PHE A 49 7.54 -14.87 -1.47
CA PHE A 49 7.22 -14.12 -0.25
C PHE A 49 5.95 -14.68 0.39
N ILE A 50 4.91 -14.92 -0.43
CA ILE A 50 3.65 -15.51 0.02
C ILE A 50 3.89 -16.93 0.56
N HIS A 51 4.63 -17.77 -0.17
CA HIS A 51 4.97 -19.13 0.28
C HIS A 51 5.69 -19.13 1.62
N PHE A 52 6.70 -18.28 1.78
CA PHE A 52 7.40 -18.12 3.05
C PHE A 52 6.44 -17.71 4.18
N ALA A 53 5.64 -16.65 3.97
CA ALA A 53 4.74 -16.15 5.00
C ALA A 53 3.70 -17.20 5.43
N LEU A 54 3.10 -17.92 4.49
CA LEU A 54 2.16 -18.99 4.79
C LEU A 54 2.84 -20.16 5.51
N SER A 55 4.06 -20.53 5.14
CA SER A 55 4.81 -21.58 5.82
C SER A 55 5.15 -21.20 7.26
N GLU A 56 5.68 -19.99 7.46
CA GLU A 56 6.06 -19.48 8.78
C GLU A 56 4.81 -19.36 9.69
N ALA A 57 3.71 -18.81 9.19
CA ALA A 57 2.46 -18.72 9.95
C ALA A 57 1.90 -20.10 10.33
N LYS A 58 1.90 -21.07 9.41
CA LYS A 58 1.45 -22.44 9.67
C LYS A 58 2.31 -23.16 10.72
N SER A 59 3.58 -22.79 10.85
CA SER A 59 4.46 -23.37 11.87
C SER A 59 4.12 -22.88 13.29
N ARG A 60 3.41 -21.75 13.42
CA ARG A 60 3.08 -21.12 14.70
C ARG A 60 1.60 -21.22 15.08
N THR A 61 0.71 -21.27 14.09
CA THR A 61 -0.74 -21.34 14.31
C THR A 61 -1.46 -22.10 13.21
N VAL A 62 -2.69 -22.55 13.50
CA VAL A 62 -3.53 -23.24 12.52
C VAL A 62 -4.22 -22.21 11.62
N LEU A 63 -3.77 -22.11 10.37
CA LEU A 63 -4.44 -21.32 9.34
C LEU A 63 -5.63 -22.10 8.76
N VAL A 64 -6.80 -21.49 8.77
CA VAL A 64 -8.02 -21.97 8.12
C VAL A 64 -8.34 -21.06 6.95
N ALA A 65 -8.81 -21.61 5.82
CA ALA A 65 -9.25 -20.78 4.70
C ALA A 65 -10.35 -19.81 5.17
N SER A 66 -10.25 -18.54 4.74
CA SER A 66 -11.31 -17.57 4.98
C SER A 66 -12.51 -17.88 4.07
N PRO A 67 -13.77 -17.61 4.48
CA PRO A 67 -14.92 -17.66 3.57
C PRO A 67 -14.73 -16.81 2.30
N LEU A 68 -13.90 -15.77 2.37
CA LEU A 68 -13.54 -14.95 1.21
C LEU A 68 -12.88 -15.77 0.09
N GLN A 69 -12.21 -16.87 0.40
CA GLN A 69 -11.50 -17.71 -0.57
C GLN A 69 -12.43 -18.35 -1.61
N GLU A 70 -13.70 -18.58 -1.25
CA GLU A 70 -14.71 -19.13 -2.15
C GLU A 70 -15.02 -18.16 -3.30
N LYS A 71 -15.10 -16.87 -2.98
CA LYS A 71 -15.39 -15.79 -3.95
C LYS A 71 -14.13 -15.24 -4.61
N PHE A 72 -13.05 -15.10 -3.86
CA PHE A 72 -11.81 -14.44 -4.27
C PHE A 72 -10.65 -15.45 -4.26
N ASN A 73 -10.35 -16.02 -5.44
CA ASN A 73 -9.27 -17.00 -5.63
C ASN A 73 -8.32 -16.61 -6.77
N SER A 74 -8.74 -16.66 -8.02
CA SER A 74 -8.00 -16.18 -9.18
C SER A 74 -8.95 -15.45 -10.11
N MET A 75 -8.43 -14.45 -10.80
CA MET A 75 -9.16 -13.74 -11.84
C MET A 75 -8.22 -13.37 -12.98
N THR A 76 -8.71 -13.52 -14.20
CA THR A 76 -8.00 -13.08 -15.40
C THR A 76 -8.37 -11.63 -15.69
N ALA A 77 -7.38 -10.78 -15.93
CA ALA A 77 -7.59 -9.41 -16.34
C ALA A 77 -8.26 -9.32 -17.73
N MET A 78 -8.77 -8.13 -18.07
CA MET A 78 -9.42 -7.83 -19.35
C MET A 78 -8.50 -8.04 -20.57
N ASP A 79 -7.18 -8.05 -20.37
CA ASP A 79 -6.20 -8.31 -21.44
C ASP A 79 -6.04 -9.80 -21.76
N GLY A 80 -6.70 -10.69 -21.01
CA GLY A 80 -6.63 -12.15 -21.16
C GLY A 80 -5.28 -12.79 -20.82
N ARG A 81 -4.31 -12.01 -20.32
CA ARG A 81 -2.92 -12.46 -20.10
C ARG A 81 -2.43 -12.22 -18.68
N THR A 82 -2.94 -11.20 -18.00
CA THR A 82 -2.55 -10.89 -16.62
C THR A 82 -3.43 -11.68 -15.66
N GLU A 83 -2.81 -12.48 -14.80
CA GLU A 83 -3.52 -13.20 -13.74
C GLU A 83 -3.38 -12.45 -12.40
N LEU A 84 -4.48 -12.32 -11.68
CA LEU A 84 -4.51 -11.82 -10.32
C LEU A 84 -4.87 -13.01 -9.41
N LYS A 85 -3.97 -13.39 -8.50
CA LYS A 85 -4.18 -14.46 -7.52
C LYS A 85 -4.42 -13.88 -6.15
N MET A 86 -5.42 -14.43 -5.47
CA MET A 86 -5.94 -13.99 -4.19
C MET A 86 -5.99 -15.19 -3.24
N LEU A 87 -5.33 -15.05 -2.10
CA LEU A 87 -5.38 -16.02 -1.01
C LEU A 87 -5.85 -15.34 0.26
N SER A 88 -6.67 -16.03 1.05
CA SER A 88 -7.20 -15.52 2.31
C SER A 88 -7.37 -16.62 3.35
N PHE A 89 -6.90 -16.32 4.56
CA PHE A 89 -6.90 -17.22 5.70
C PHE A 89 -7.30 -16.47 6.97
N GLN A 90 -7.70 -17.23 7.98
CA GLN A 90 -7.96 -16.77 9.34
C GLN A 90 -7.30 -17.72 10.34
N ALA A 91 -7.08 -17.24 11.56
CA ALA A 91 -6.54 -18.04 12.67
C ALA A 91 -7.19 -17.64 13.99
N SER A 92 -6.71 -18.20 15.10
CA SER A 92 -7.21 -17.89 16.46
C SER A 92 -7.06 -16.40 16.81
N LYS A 93 -5.90 -15.79 16.53
CA LYS A 93 -5.64 -14.35 16.78
C LYS A 93 -5.73 -13.47 15.53
N ILE A 94 -5.83 -14.08 14.35
CA ILE A 94 -5.80 -13.38 13.07
C ILE A 94 -7.21 -13.37 12.47
N ARG A 95 -7.80 -12.19 12.31
CA ARG A 95 -9.10 -12.00 11.66
C ARG A 95 -9.00 -12.31 10.17
N LEU A 96 -7.99 -11.75 9.50
CA LEU A 96 -7.78 -11.93 8.07
C LEU A 96 -6.30 -11.79 7.72
N LEU A 97 -5.72 -12.85 7.18
CA LEU A 97 -4.45 -12.83 6.47
C LEU A 97 -4.74 -12.99 4.99
N ARG A 98 -4.37 -12.02 4.17
CA ARG A 98 -4.67 -12.05 2.73
C ARG A 98 -3.52 -11.57 1.86
N SER A 99 -3.43 -12.17 0.68
CA SER A 99 -2.51 -11.75 -0.36
C SER A 99 -3.24 -11.56 -1.68
N LEU A 100 -2.96 -10.46 -2.37
CA LEU A 100 -3.18 -10.28 -3.79
C LEU A 100 -1.82 -10.23 -4.48
N SER A 101 -1.63 -11.08 -5.49
CA SER A 101 -0.46 -11.05 -6.36
C SER A 101 -0.89 -10.88 -7.81
N ILE A 102 -0.21 -9.98 -8.52
CA ILE A 102 -0.43 -9.73 -9.94
C ILE A 102 0.89 -9.91 -10.66
N GLU A 103 0.91 -10.69 -11.74
CA GLU A 103 2.13 -10.95 -12.49
C GLU A 103 1.84 -10.95 -13.99
N ASN A 104 2.61 -10.15 -14.74
CA ASN A 104 2.68 -10.19 -16.19
C ASN A 104 4.08 -9.75 -16.68
N GLU A 105 4.27 -9.66 -17.99
CA GLU A 105 5.57 -9.30 -18.59
C GLU A 105 6.08 -7.90 -18.19
N ALA A 106 5.17 -6.98 -17.83
CA ALA A 106 5.46 -5.57 -17.61
C ALA A 106 5.53 -5.18 -16.13
N MET A 107 4.86 -5.91 -15.23
CA MET A 107 4.79 -5.59 -13.81
C MET A 107 4.54 -6.80 -12.92
N GLN A 108 5.01 -6.67 -11.67
CA GLN A 108 4.65 -7.55 -10.55
C GLN A 108 4.13 -6.73 -9.38
N VAL A 109 3.06 -7.22 -8.74
CA VAL A 109 2.45 -6.59 -7.57
C VAL A 109 2.29 -7.62 -6.47
N LEU A 110 2.61 -7.23 -5.24
CA LEU A 110 2.24 -7.92 -4.02
C LEU A 110 1.50 -6.93 -3.11
N ASP A 111 0.27 -7.28 -2.74
CA ASP A 111 -0.42 -6.68 -1.60
C ASP A 111 -0.67 -7.80 -0.59
N PHE A 112 0.10 -7.82 0.48
CA PHE A 112 0.01 -8.79 1.56
C PHE A 112 -0.21 -8.07 2.89
N ALA A 113 -1.21 -8.50 3.65
CA ALA A 113 -1.48 -7.94 4.97
C ALA A 113 -2.09 -8.97 5.90
N ALA A 114 -1.89 -8.72 7.18
CA ALA A 114 -2.49 -9.52 8.23
C ALA A 114 -3.13 -8.60 9.28
N PHE A 115 -4.42 -8.83 9.51
CA PHE A 115 -5.25 -8.10 10.44
C PHE A 115 -5.56 -9.00 11.63
N ALA A 116 -5.17 -8.58 12.82
CA ALA A 116 -5.53 -9.27 14.05
C ALA A 116 -7.02 -9.09 14.39
N ARG A 117 -7.55 -9.99 15.21
CA ARG A 117 -8.89 -9.79 15.79
C ARG A 117 -8.87 -8.60 16.77
N PRO A 118 -9.98 -7.87 16.95
CA PRO A 118 -10.02 -6.67 17.81
C PRO A 118 -9.60 -6.89 19.27
N GLU A 119 -9.67 -8.14 19.75
CA GLU A 119 -9.19 -8.54 21.08
C GLU A 119 -7.65 -8.54 21.19
N PHE A 120 -6.93 -8.43 20.07
CA PHE A 120 -5.47 -8.35 20.04
C PHE A 120 -5.06 -7.05 19.35
N ASP A 121 -4.55 -6.09 20.11
CA ASP A 121 -4.21 -4.74 19.63
C ASP A 121 -2.89 -4.66 18.85
N VAL A 122 -2.39 -5.78 18.32
CA VAL A 122 -1.11 -5.82 17.59
C VAL A 122 -1.15 -4.94 16.33
N PRO A 123 -0.01 -4.42 15.88
CA PRO A 123 0.10 -3.72 14.60
C PRO A 123 -0.44 -4.53 13.41
N ILE A 124 -0.84 -3.85 12.34
CA ILE A 124 -1.24 -4.46 11.08
C ILE A 124 0.02 -4.73 10.25
N PHE A 125 0.29 -6.00 9.91
CA PHE A 125 1.36 -6.30 8.97
C PHE A 125 0.95 -5.82 7.57
N CYS A 126 1.82 -5.09 6.88
CA CYS A 126 1.52 -4.50 5.57
C CYS A 126 2.73 -4.57 4.64
N ALA A 127 2.57 -5.25 3.50
CA ALA A 127 3.54 -5.31 2.43
C ALA A 127 2.86 -4.98 1.09
N ASN A 128 3.11 -3.77 0.58
CA ASN A 128 2.61 -3.29 -0.70
C ASN A 128 3.80 -3.03 -1.64
N PHE A 129 4.07 -3.99 -2.52
CA PHE A 129 5.18 -3.95 -3.44
C PHE A 129 4.66 -3.80 -4.86
N PHE A 130 5.14 -2.78 -5.56
CA PHE A 130 4.90 -2.59 -6.97
C PHE A 130 6.24 -2.57 -7.70
N THR A 131 6.41 -3.46 -8.67
CA THR A 131 7.57 -3.51 -9.53
C THR A 131 7.15 -3.38 -10.98
N ALA A 132 7.84 -2.50 -11.71
CA ALA A 132 7.83 -2.42 -13.16
C ALA A 132 9.25 -2.64 -13.69
N ALA A 133 9.41 -2.64 -15.02
CA ALA A 133 10.68 -2.94 -15.69
C ALA A 133 11.92 -2.21 -15.14
N SER A 134 11.78 -0.96 -14.69
CA SER A 134 12.91 -0.13 -14.24
C SER A 134 12.81 0.36 -12.80
N MET A 135 11.70 0.13 -12.10
CA MET A 135 11.41 0.80 -10.84
C MET A 135 10.58 -0.08 -9.91
N ASN A 136 10.95 -0.02 -8.64
CA ASN A 136 10.23 -0.61 -7.52
C ASN A 136 9.67 0.51 -6.65
N ILE A 137 8.44 0.37 -6.19
CA ILE A 137 7.80 1.25 -5.21
C ILE A 137 7.31 0.35 -4.09
N ILE A 138 7.94 0.47 -2.93
CA ILE A 138 7.82 -0.50 -1.84
C ILE A 138 7.34 0.21 -0.59
N VAL A 139 6.30 -0.34 0.03
CA VAL A 139 5.93 -0.08 1.42
C VAL A 139 5.95 -1.42 2.16
N LEU A 140 6.82 -1.57 3.16
CA LEU A 140 6.81 -2.66 4.13
C LEU A 140 6.74 -2.07 5.53
N ASP A 141 5.76 -2.48 6.32
CA ASP A 141 5.55 -1.93 7.66
C ASP A 141 4.80 -2.88 8.58
N LEU A 142 4.92 -2.60 9.88
CA LEU A 142 3.97 -3.02 10.91
C LEU A 142 3.16 -1.76 11.26
N ASN A 143 2.12 -1.46 10.48
CA ASN A 143 1.33 -0.24 10.65
C ASN A 143 0.69 -0.21 12.05
N PRO A 144 0.83 0.88 12.82
CA PRO A 144 0.27 0.96 14.16
C PRO A 144 -1.25 0.93 14.11
N LEU A 145 -1.86 0.15 15.02
CA LEU A 145 -3.32 0.16 15.17
C LEU A 145 -3.77 1.51 15.74
N HIS A 146 -3.04 2.03 16.73
CA HIS A 146 -3.35 3.30 17.40
C HIS A 146 -2.32 4.38 17.06
N ASN A 147 -2.74 5.64 17.03
CA ASN A 147 -1.86 6.78 16.77
C ASN A 147 -0.69 6.82 17.76
N LEU A 148 0.53 6.83 17.24
CA LEU A 148 1.76 6.82 18.03
C LEU A 148 2.12 8.18 18.63
N ILE A 149 1.55 9.27 18.10
CA ILE A 149 1.74 10.62 18.65
C ILE A 149 0.94 10.77 19.95
N ASP A 150 -0.32 10.31 19.94
CA ASP A 150 -1.22 10.47 21.09
C ASP A 150 -1.08 9.34 22.12
N LYS A 151 -0.60 8.15 21.71
CA LYS A 151 -0.46 6.98 22.58
C LYS A 151 1.00 6.50 22.66
N SER A 152 1.80 7.21 23.46
CA SER A 152 3.19 6.83 23.76
C SER A 152 3.32 5.38 24.25
N ASP A 153 2.38 4.92 25.08
CA ASP A 153 2.42 3.57 25.66
C ASP A 153 2.30 2.48 24.59
N TYR A 154 1.55 2.74 23.50
CA TYR A 154 1.44 1.83 22.37
C TYR A 154 2.74 1.78 21.55
N LYS A 155 3.40 2.93 21.39
CA LYS A 155 4.73 3.01 20.76
C LYS A 155 5.75 2.19 21.54
N GLU A 156 5.83 2.39 22.85
CA GLU A 156 6.74 1.64 23.73
C GLU A 156 6.45 0.14 23.71
N LYS A 157 5.17 -0.25 23.78
CA LYS A 157 4.73 -1.65 23.77
C LYS A 157 5.18 -2.41 22.52
N TYR A 158 5.08 -1.80 21.34
CA TYR A 158 5.23 -2.53 20.08
C TYR A 158 6.46 -2.19 19.25
N TYR A 159 7.00 -0.97 19.35
CA TYR A 159 8.03 -0.51 18.40
C TYR A 159 9.42 -0.39 19.00
N LYS A 160 9.54 -0.27 20.32
CA LYS A 160 10.83 -0.15 20.99
C LYS A 160 11.78 -1.32 20.66
N SER A 161 11.26 -2.55 20.67
CA SER A 161 12.00 -3.76 20.31
C SER A 161 12.24 -3.90 18.80
N LEU A 162 11.47 -3.21 17.96
CA LEU A 162 11.57 -3.28 16.50
C LEU A 162 12.58 -2.28 15.92
N PHE A 163 13.00 -1.26 16.68
CA PHE A 163 13.93 -0.25 16.16
C PHE A 163 15.23 -0.81 15.58
N PRO A 164 15.91 -1.81 16.18
CA PRO A 164 17.10 -2.40 15.57
C PRO A 164 16.84 -2.97 14.17
N VAL A 165 15.69 -3.63 13.96
CA VAL A 165 15.29 -4.16 12.65
C VAL A 165 14.96 -3.00 11.70
N GLY A 166 14.21 -2.00 12.17
CA GLY A 166 13.88 -0.81 11.38
C GLY A 166 15.12 -0.05 10.89
N LEU A 167 16.12 0.13 11.76
CA LEU A 167 17.37 0.82 11.43
C LEU A 167 18.21 0.05 10.41
N LYS A 168 18.38 -1.26 10.62
CA LYS A 168 19.08 -2.16 9.68
C LYS A 168 18.58 -1.95 8.25
N TYR A 169 17.27 -1.90 8.05
CA TYR A 169 16.69 -1.76 6.72
C TYR A 169 16.52 -0.31 6.25
N ALA A 170 16.44 0.67 7.15
CA ALA A 170 16.49 2.09 6.78
C ALA A 170 17.88 2.50 6.24
N GLU A 171 18.96 1.86 6.69
CA GLU A 171 20.30 2.04 6.12
C GLU A 171 20.44 1.38 4.74
N LEU A 172 19.78 0.23 4.54
CA LEU A 172 19.85 -0.54 3.30
C LEU A 172 18.98 0.06 2.19
N PHE A 173 17.76 0.50 2.53
CA PHE A 173 16.79 1.06 1.60
C PHE A 173 16.67 2.58 1.74
N PRO A 174 17.06 3.35 0.70
CA PRO A 174 16.91 4.80 0.76
C PRO A 174 15.45 5.19 0.86
N TRP A 175 15.17 6.29 1.55
CA TRP A 175 13.82 6.85 1.64
C TRP A 175 13.24 7.15 0.25
N GLY A 176 11.99 6.77 0.00
CA GLY A 176 11.34 6.88 -1.32
C GLY A 176 10.98 8.31 -1.77
N GLY A 177 11.44 9.33 -1.05
CA GLY A 177 11.11 10.74 -1.25
C GLY A 177 9.69 11.09 -0.80
N LYS A 178 9.17 12.21 -1.31
CA LYS A 178 7.83 12.71 -0.91
C LYS A 178 6.71 11.67 -1.09
N LEU A 179 5.81 11.63 -0.11
CA LEU A 179 4.60 10.80 -0.09
C LEU A 179 3.37 11.60 0.35
N THR A 180 2.17 11.05 0.18
CA THR A 180 0.92 11.62 0.69
C THR A 180 1.01 11.83 2.20
N SER A 181 0.88 13.09 2.66
CA SER A 181 1.15 13.44 4.06
C SER A 181 0.24 12.70 5.04
N GLU A 182 -1.04 12.58 4.70
CA GLU A 182 -2.06 11.87 5.48
C GLU A 182 -1.79 10.36 5.61
N SER A 183 -0.90 9.78 4.78
CA SER A 183 -0.51 8.37 4.93
C SER A 183 0.39 8.13 6.14
N LEU A 184 1.09 9.17 6.63
CA LEU A 184 1.99 9.02 7.78
C LEU A 184 1.25 8.70 9.08
N GLN A 185 -0.02 9.08 9.22
CA GLN A 185 -0.81 8.73 10.41
C GLN A 185 -0.99 7.20 10.57
N PHE A 186 -0.70 6.43 9.52
CA PHE A 186 -0.78 4.96 9.51
C PHE A 186 0.58 4.27 9.40
N PHE A 187 1.68 5.03 9.36
CA PHE A 187 3.02 4.45 9.25
C PHE A 187 3.71 4.42 10.60
N SER A 188 4.49 3.37 10.83
CA SER A 188 5.30 3.24 12.02
C SER A 188 6.69 3.89 11.85
N PRO A 189 7.43 4.12 12.95
CA PRO A 189 8.81 4.57 12.89
C PRO A 189 9.77 3.56 12.26
N VAL A 190 9.33 2.31 12.01
CA VAL A 190 10.11 1.27 11.33
C VAL A 190 9.65 1.04 9.89
N VAL A 191 8.78 1.90 9.32
CA VAL A 191 8.33 1.77 7.93
C VAL A 191 9.50 1.78 6.94
N ILE A 192 9.46 0.88 5.97
CA ILE A 192 10.28 0.93 4.75
C ILE A 192 9.40 1.50 3.64
N TRP A 193 9.52 2.80 3.41
CA TRP A 193 9.04 3.45 2.19
C TRP A 193 10.24 3.74 1.29
N THR A 194 10.33 3.03 0.18
CA THR A 194 11.50 3.12 -0.71
C THR A 194 11.13 3.02 -2.18
N LYS A 195 11.98 3.60 -3.02
CA LYS A 195 11.97 3.44 -4.46
C LYS A 195 13.38 3.10 -4.93
N PHE A 196 13.53 2.07 -5.75
CA PHE A 196 14.84 1.67 -6.27
C PHE A 196 14.72 1.01 -7.64
N THR A 197 15.81 1.05 -8.40
CA THR A 197 15.89 0.39 -9.70
C THR A 197 16.03 -1.12 -9.55
N THR A 198 15.38 -1.85 -10.45
CA THR A 198 15.33 -3.32 -10.46
C THR A 198 16.73 -3.92 -10.57
N SER A 199 17.10 -4.77 -9.61
CA SER A 199 18.32 -5.59 -9.63
C SER A 199 18.15 -6.77 -8.68
N GLN A 200 18.80 -7.90 -8.99
CA GLN A 200 18.66 -9.13 -8.20
C GLN A 200 18.98 -8.90 -6.71
N TYR A 201 20.09 -8.20 -6.41
CA TYR A 201 20.50 -7.93 -5.02
C TYR A 201 19.43 -7.15 -4.25
N ARG A 202 18.81 -6.14 -4.87
CA ARG A 202 17.74 -5.35 -4.22
C ARG A 202 16.50 -6.18 -3.91
N HIS A 203 16.18 -7.16 -4.76
CA HIS A 203 15.06 -8.07 -4.53
C HIS A 203 15.36 -9.09 -3.43
N ASP A 204 16.62 -9.51 -3.29
CA ASP A 204 17.05 -10.41 -2.21
C ASP A 204 17.13 -9.67 -0.86
N ASP A 205 17.57 -8.42 -0.86
CA ASP A 205 17.46 -7.51 0.30
C ASP A 205 16.00 -7.31 0.70
N LEU A 206 15.10 -7.09 -0.27
CA LEU A 206 13.67 -6.89 -0.01
C LEU A 206 13.03 -8.15 0.54
N TYR A 207 13.41 -9.32 0.03
CA TYR A 207 12.97 -10.61 0.56
C TYR A 207 13.44 -10.79 2.01
N SER A 208 14.69 -10.46 2.31
CA SER A 208 15.23 -10.52 3.66
C SER A 208 14.47 -9.59 4.61
N ALA A 209 14.18 -8.36 4.18
CA ALA A 209 13.36 -7.40 4.94
C ALA A 209 11.97 -7.94 5.23
N PHE A 210 11.29 -8.48 4.21
CA PHE A 210 9.98 -9.08 4.38
C PHE A 210 9.99 -10.23 5.40
N VAL A 211 10.99 -11.12 5.31
CA VAL A 211 11.17 -12.24 6.25
C VAL A 211 11.31 -11.74 7.69
N ASP A 212 12.22 -10.78 7.93
CA ASP A 212 12.49 -10.25 9.26
C ASP A 212 11.26 -9.52 9.84
N TYR A 213 10.60 -8.68 9.06
CA TYR A 213 9.40 -7.95 9.50
C TYR A 213 8.24 -8.91 9.79
N TYR A 214 8.03 -9.91 8.94
CA TYR A 214 6.92 -10.85 9.11
C TYR A 214 7.13 -11.77 10.32
N LYS A 215 8.37 -12.22 10.55
CA LYS A 215 8.72 -12.97 11.76
C LYS A 215 8.53 -12.14 13.02
N ALA A 216 8.95 -10.87 13.00
CA ALA A 216 8.73 -9.95 14.12
C ALA A 216 7.23 -9.75 14.39
N TRP A 217 6.41 -9.59 13.34
CA TRP A 217 4.96 -9.48 13.50
C TRP A 217 4.34 -10.75 14.10
N LEU A 218 4.74 -11.93 13.63
CA LEU A 218 4.27 -13.20 14.20
C LEU A 218 4.65 -13.35 15.67
N GLU A 219 5.85 -12.94 16.06
CA GLU A 219 6.26 -12.92 17.47
C GLU A 219 5.37 -11.98 18.31
N LEU A 220 5.03 -10.79 17.79
CA LEU A 220 4.08 -9.90 18.46
C LEU A 220 2.70 -10.56 18.62
N VAL A 221 2.22 -11.28 17.60
CA VAL A 221 0.95 -12.03 17.67
C VAL A 221 1.04 -13.15 18.71
N ASP A 222 2.15 -13.87 18.78
CA ASP A 222 2.35 -14.96 19.76
C ASP A 222 2.29 -14.40 21.19
N LEU A 223 2.99 -13.29 21.44
CA LEU A 223 3.04 -12.60 22.74
C LEU A 223 1.77 -11.81 23.09
N ALA A 224 0.90 -11.54 22.11
CA ALA A 224 -0.31 -10.75 22.34
C ALA A 224 -1.24 -11.41 23.35
N VAL A 225 -1.54 -10.70 24.43
CA VAL A 225 -2.54 -11.06 25.42
C VAL A 225 -3.90 -10.59 24.92
N GLU A 226 -4.91 -11.45 25.08
CA GLU A 226 -6.27 -11.14 24.71
C GLU A 226 -6.85 -10.06 25.63
N GLU A 227 -7.30 -8.95 25.04
CA GLU A 227 -8.03 -7.91 25.74
C GLU A 227 -9.40 -8.43 26.19
N LYS A 228 -9.78 -8.11 27.43
CA LYS A 228 -11.05 -8.51 28.05
C LYS A 228 -11.95 -7.32 28.33
N ASP A 229 -11.39 -6.11 28.39
CA ASP A 229 -12.17 -4.90 28.54
C ASP A 229 -12.93 -4.57 27.24
N ALA A 230 -14.25 -4.56 27.34
CA ALA A 230 -15.12 -4.35 26.19
C ALA A 230 -14.92 -2.97 25.53
N SER A 231 -14.59 -1.94 26.32
CA SER A 231 -14.37 -0.59 25.79
C SER A 231 -13.09 -0.54 24.97
N GLN A 232 -12.03 -1.20 25.44
CA GLN A 232 -10.76 -1.29 24.73
C GLN A 232 -10.87 -2.13 23.45
N ILE A 233 -11.64 -3.23 23.46
CA ILE A 233 -11.95 -4.01 22.25
C ILE A 233 -12.70 -3.16 21.22
N ILE A 234 -13.67 -2.33 21.66
CA ILE A 234 -14.39 -1.40 20.79
C ILE A 234 -13.41 -0.37 20.19
N CYS A 235 -12.50 0.20 21.00
CA CYS A 235 -11.48 1.12 20.50
C CYS A 235 -10.55 0.46 19.48
N ASN A 236 -10.10 -0.77 19.72
CA ASN A 236 -9.26 -1.52 18.78
C ASN A 236 -10.00 -1.79 17.46
N ARG A 237 -11.28 -2.18 17.55
CA ARG A 237 -12.14 -2.41 16.39
C ARG A 237 -12.30 -1.14 15.56
N GLU A 238 -12.61 -0.02 16.22
CA GLU A 238 -12.79 1.27 15.55
C GLU A 238 -11.48 1.74 14.89
N ALA A 239 -10.34 1.55 15.54
CA ALA A 239 -9.05 1.92 14.98
C ALA A 239 -8.72 1.10 13.72
N GLN A 240 -9.00 -0.22 13.74
CA GLN A 240 -8.85 -1.08 12.56
C GLN A 240 -9.82 -0.66 11.46
N HIS A 241 -11.07 -0.36 11.79
CA HIS A 241 -12.07 0.10 10.84
C HIS A 241 -11.67 1.43 10.18
N LYS A 242 -11.14 2.40 10.95
CA LYS A 242 -10.59 3.67 10.41
C LYS A 242 -9.48 3.41 9.39
N TYR A 243 -8.56 2.50 9.69
CA TYR A 243 -7.48 2.12 8.76
C TYR A 243 -8.01 1.52 7.45
N LEU A 244 -8.94 0.55 7.55
CA LEU A 244 -9.52 -0.10 6.37
C LEU A 244 -10.26 0.90 5.50
N THR A 245 -11.07 1.77 6.12
CA THR A 245 -11.81 2.84 5.45
C THR A 245 -10.88 3.83 4.75
N TRP A 246 -9.78 4.22 5.37
CA TRP A 246 -8.76 5.05 4.71
C TRP A 246 -8.19 4.39 3.46
N ARG A 247 -7.72 3.14 3.61
CA ARG A 247 -7.04 2.42 2.54
C ARG A 247 -8.01 2.13 1.38
N ALA A 248 -9.22 1.67 1.65
CA ALA A 248 -10.21 1.39 0.61
C ALA A 248 -10.65 2.62 -0.19
N GLU A 249 -10.47 3.82 0.34
CA GLU A 249 -10.77 5.07 -0.38
C GLU A 249 -9.53 5.63 -1.10
N LYS A 250 -8.36 5.64 -0.43
CA LYS A 250 -7.19 6.43 -0.86
C LYS A 250 -5.96 5.64 -1.30
N ASP A 251 -5.99 4.31 -1.26
CA ASP A 251 -4.83 3.48 -1.63
C ASP A 251 -4.37 3.73 -3.08
N PRO A 252 -3.05 3.85 -3.32
CA PRO A 252 -2.52 4.13 -4.64
C PRO A 252 -2.75 3.04 -5.70
N GLY A 253 -2.99 1.79 -5.28
CA GLY A 253 -3.14 0.63 -6.15
C GLY A 253 -4.46 0.60 -6.93
N HIS A 254 -5.47 1.38 -6.54
CA HIS A 254 -6.81 1.33 -7.15
C HIS A 254 -6.79 1.55 -8.66
N GLY A 255 -5.97 2.48 -9.16
CA GLY A 255 -5.89 2.77 -10.60
C GLY A 255 -5.36 1.57 -11.40
N VAL A 256 -4.45 0.78 -10.83
CA VAL A 256 -3.93 -0.44 -11.47
C VAL A 256 -5.04 -1.49 -11.57
N LEU A 257 -5.78 -1.73 -10.48
CA LEU A 257 -6.89 -2.67 -10.46
C LEU A 257 -7.99 -2.29 -11.45
N LYS A 258 -8.44 -1.03 -11.44
CA LYS A 258 -9.47 -0.53 -12.37
C LYS A 258 -9.09 -0.76 -13.83
N ARG A 259 -7.81 -0.56 -14.18
CA ARG A 259 -7.30 -0.80 -15.53
C ARG A 259 -7.24 -2.28 -15.90
N LEU A 260 -6.99 -3.17 -14.94
CA LEU A 260 -6.88 -4.61 -15.19
C LEU A 260 -8.24 -5.30 -15.24
N ILE A 261 -9.14 -5.01 -14.31
CA ILE A 261 -10.38 -5.78 -14.11
C ILE A 261 -11.66 -4.92 -14.23
N GLY A 262 -11.52 -3.64 -14.57
CA GLY A 262 -12.66 -2.71 -14.69
C GLY A 262 -13.12 -2.15 -13.35
N GLU A 263 -13.90 -1.07 -13.41
CA GLU A 263 -14.29 -0.28 -12.23
C GLU A 263 -15.10 -1.09 -11.20
N SER A 264 -16.10 -1.85 -11.66
CA SER A 264 -17.01 -2.59 -10.78
C SER A 264 -16.29 -3.69 -9.98
N LEU A 265 -15.52 -4.54 -10.68
CA LEU A 265 -14.76 -5.61 -10.04
C LEU A 265 -13.62 -5.06 -9.17
N ALA A 266 -12.97 -3.97 -9.60
CA ALA A 266 -11.96 -3.32 -8.77
C ALA A 266 -12.55 -2.84 -7.44
N LYS A 267 -13.74 -2.19 -7.46
CA LYS A 267 -14.43 -1.79 -6.22
C LYS A 267 -14.77 -2.99 -5.34
N ASP A 268 -15.27 -4.08 -5.91
CA ASP A 268 -15.59 -5.31 -5.17
C ASP A 268 -14.34 -5.91 -4.53
N VAL A 269 -13.22 -6.05 -5.26
CA VAL A 269 -11.95 -6.57 -4.73
C VAL A 269 -11.38 -5.65 -3.65
N ILE A 270 -11.40 -4.33 -3.85
CA ILE A 270 -10.89 -3.37 -2.86
C ILE A 270 -11.68 -3.48 -1.56
N ARG A 271 -13.02 -3.37 -1.64
CA ARG A 271 -13.87 -3.29 -0.45
C ARG A 271 -14.04 -4.64 0.23
N ASN A 272 -14.31 -5.69 -0.54
CA ASN A 272 -14.77 -6.98 -0.01
C ASN A 272 -13.65 -8.03 0.09
N PHE A 273 -12.44 -7.74 -0.41
CA PHE A 273 -11.28 -8.61 -0.25
C PHE A 273 -10.09 -7.91 0.42
N LEU A 274 -9.49 -6.91 -0.23
CA LEU A 274 -8.27 -6.25 0.26
C LEU A 274 -8.46 -5.59 1.62
N PHE A 275 -9.61 -4.95 1.80
CA PHE A 275 -10.00 -4.22 3.01
C PHE A 275 -11.31 -4.76 3.60
N SER A 276 -11.58 -6.06 3.46
CA SER A 276 -12.71 -6.73 4.13
C SER A 276 -12.68 -6.45 5.63
N GLY A 277 -13.83 -6.06 6.18
CA GLY A 277 -13.98 -5.50 7.53
C GLY A 277 -14.64 -4.13 7.55
N ILE A 278 -14.75 -3.41 6.42
CA ILE A 278 -15.36 -2.07 6.39
C ILE A 278 -16.84 -2.13 6.72
N ASP A 279 -17.56 -3.12 6.20
CA ASP A 279 -19.01 -3.24 6.45
C ASP A 279 -19.32 -3.98 7.77
N GLU A 280 -18.34 -4.70 8.33
CA GLU A 280 -18.52 -5.55 9.50
C GLU A 280 -17.97 -4.97 10.80
N LEU A 281 -16.90 -4.17 10.76
CA LEU A 281 -16.23 -3.65 11.97
C LEU A 281 -16.81 -2.32 12.47
N GLY A 282 -17.53 -1.58 11.62
CA GLY A 282 -18.10 -0.30 11.99
C GLY A 282 -19.10 0.23 10.96
N SER A 283 -19.75 1.35 11.29
CA SER A 283 -20.75 2.00 10.43
C SER A 283 -20.34 3.41 9.98
N LYS A 284 -19.24 3.96 10.51
CA LYS A 284 -18.71 5.27 10.14
C LYS A 284 -18.21 5.28 8.70
N GLY A 285 -18.65 6.24 7.90
CA GLY A 285 -18.14 6.46 6.55
C GLY A 285 -16.77 7.13 6.54
N PHE A 286 -16.18 7.24 5.35
CA PHE A 286 -14.88 7.91 5.17
C PHE A 286 -14.87 9.35 5.71
N LEU A 287 -15.90 10.14 5.42
CA LEU A 287 -16.00 11.53 5.87
C LEU A 287 -16.31 11.70 7.37
N ASP A 288 -16.65 10.63 8.08
CA ASP A 288 -16.79 10.65 9.54
C ASP A 288 -15.41 10.58 10.21
N TYR A 289 -14.46 9.88 9.60
CA TYR A 289 -13.08 9.80 10.08
C TYR A 289 -12.17 10.90 9.53
N PHE A 290 -12.40 11.33 8.29
CA PHE A 290 -11.56 12.27 7.55
C PHE A 290 -12.40 13.43 6.99
N PRO A 291 -13.02 14.25 7.87
CA PRO A 291 -13.91 15.34 7.45
C PRO A 291 -13.23 16.39 6.57
N GLU A 292 -11.91 16.52 6.63
CA GLU A 292 -11.09 17.40 5.79
C GLU A 292 -11.17 17.07 4.29
N TYR A 293 -11.64 15.87 3.92
CA TYR A 293 -11.90 15.49 2.54
C TYR A 293 -13.31 15.86 2.05
N ARG A 294 -14.15 16.50 2.87
CA ARG A 294 -15.51 16.87 2.45
C ARG A 294 -15.47 18.03 1.45
N CYS A 295 -16.01 17.81 0.26
CA CYS A 295 -16.27 18.87 -0.71
C CYS A 295 -17.52 19.68 -0.33
N ASN A 296 -17.69 20.87 -0.93
CA ASN A 296 -18.83 21.75 -0.69
C ASN A 296 -20.19 21.11 -1.05
N ASP A 297 -20.20 20.15 -1.98
CA ASP A 297 -21.37 19.37 -2.40
C ASP A 297 -21.66 18.16 -1.49
N GLY A 298 -20.86 17.96 -0.44
CA GLY A 298 -20.98 16.85 0.51
C GLY A 298 -20.26 15.57 0.07
N ASN A 299 -19.72 15.49 -1.14
CA ASN A 299 -19.00 14.33 -1.64
C ASN A 299 -17.56 14.24 -1.10
N ILE A 300 -16.93 13.07 -1.28
CA ILE A 300 -15.51 12.86 -0.96
C ILE A 300 -14.66 13.53 -2.04
N ASN A 301 -13.70 14.35 -1.62
CA ASN A 301 -12.72 14.95 -2.52
C ASN A 301 -11.89 13.87 -3.21
N GLU A 302 -11.88 13.88 -4.54
CA GLU A 302 -11.18 12.89 -5.36
C GLU A 302 -9.65 12.94 -5.22
N LYS A 303 -9.09 14.06 -4.73
CA LYS A 303 -7.66 14.14 -4.46
C LYS A 303 -7.25 13.05 -3.48
N ARG A 304 -6.07 12.45 -3.72
CA ARG A 304 -5.48 11.51 -2.76
C ARG A 304 -5.08 12.19 -1.46
N SER A 305 -4.66 13.45 -1.56
CA SER A 305 -4.11 14.24 -0.45
C SER A 305 -4.69 15.64 -0.52
N ILE A 306 -5.22 16.12 0.60
CA ILE A 306 -5.66 17.50 0.80
C ILE A 306 -4.47 18.38 1.19
N ILE A 307 -3.55 17.86 2.00
CA ILE A 307 -2.32 18.54 2.42
C ILE A 307 -1.31 18.62 1.26
N GLY A 308 -1.27 17.58 0.42
CA GLY A 308 -0.27 17.37 -0.61
C GLY A 308 0.85 16.42 -0.17
N LYS A 309 1.81 16.20 -1.07
CA LYS A 309 2.95 15.33 -0.79
C LYS A 309 4.05 16.08 -0.04
N SER A 310 4.56 15.50 1.04
CA SER A 310 5.63 16.06 1.87
C SER A 310 6.63 14.97 2.29
N PHE A 311 7.55 15.29 3.19
CA PHE A 311 8.56 14.40 3.77
C PHE A 311 9.53 13.86 2.70
N GLU A 312 10.32 14.77 2.12
CA GLU A 312 11.40 14.42 1.19
C GLU A 312 12.45 13.52 1.85
N CYS A 313 12.65 13.65 3.17
CA CYS A 313 13.49 12.79 3.99
C CYS A 313 12.63 11.96 4.96
N ARG A 314 13.21 10.88 5.50
CA ARG A 314 12.57 10.04 6.53
C ARG A 314 12.18 10.92 7.73
N PRO A 315 10.91 10.93 8.16
CA PRO A 315 10.44 11.83 9.22
C PRO A 315 10.60 11.26 10.63
N TRP A 316 11.42 10.22 10.81
CA TRP A 316 11.80 9.68 12.11
C TRP A 316 13.32 9.65 12.25
N ASP A 317 13.79 9.95 13.46
CA ASP A 317 15.20 9.80 13.80
C ASP A 317 15.58 8.34 14.09
N ALA A 318 16.84 8.12 14.48
CA ALA A 318 17.33 6.77 14.78
C ALA A 318 16.70 6.13 16.03
N LYS A 319 16.01 6.91 16.87
CA LYS A 319 15.27 6.42 18.05
C LYS A 319 13.79 6.22 17.75
N GLY A 320 13.36 6.44 16.50
CA GLY A 320 11.96 6.40 16.11
C GLY A 320 11.15 7.59 16.62
N GLU A 321 11.79 8.68 17.02
CA GLU A 321 11.10 9.94 17.34
C GLU A 321 10.73 10.68 16.06
N PHE A 322 9.50 11.18 16.01
CA PHE A 322 9.03 11.92 14.84
C PHE A 322 9.70 13.29 14.80
N ILE A 323 10.40 13.56 13.70
CA ILE A 323 11.14 14.81 13.44
C ILE A 323 10.60 15.56 12.22
N GLY A 324 9.48 15.12 11.67
CA GLY A 324 8.80 15.85 10.60
C GLY A 324 8.36 17.23 11.09
N ASN A 325 8.60 18.28 10.30
CA ASN A 325 8.12 19.63 10.58
C ASN A 325 6.63 19.58 11.00
N ASN A 326 6.22 20.43 11.96
CA ASN A 326 4.88 20.56 12.57
C ASN A 326 3.71 20.81 11.58
N MET A 327 3.63 20.08 10.48
CA MET A 327 2.39 19.92 9.74
C MET A 327 1.49 19.08 10.62
N LYS A 328 0.31 19.60 10.95
CA LYS A 328 -0.77 18.79 11.53
C LYS A 328 -1.08 17.71 10.49
N ILE A 329 -0.58 16.49 10.72
CA ILE A 329 -0.94 15.27 9.96
C ILE A 329 -2.23 14.72 10.54
#